data_AF-A0A9E4W3P5-F1
#
_entry.id   AF-A0A9E4W3P5-F1
#
_cell.length_a   1.000
_cell.length_b   1.000
_cell.length_c   1.000
_cell.angle_alpha   90.00
_cell.angle_beta   90.00
_cell.angle_gamma   90.00
#
_symmetry.space_group_name_H-M   'P 1'
#
loop_
_entity.id
_entity.type
_entity.pdbx_description
1 polymer ?
#
loop_
_entity_poly.entity_id
_entity_poly.type
_entity_poly.pdbx_seq_one_letter_code
_entity_poly.pdbx_strand_id
1 'polypeptide(L)'
;RDVWAPSLGRGVRHMGGLSLKPIIAKALQMGDELHNRPNAASSIFAGAMGVPMIEAGVPTKDLTSTLSYISGHDLLFLGLAMASAKSAADAARGIEYSTVVTAMARNGYEFGINVSGLDGQWFTAPAPAIDGLYLPGYGEGDGGFDMGDSAITETVGWGGFALGGAPGLLSLVGGTPEEALNYSREMREITTGLSPDFAIPALDFEGTAVGIDIRKVAQSGVLPIIDTAIAHKEPGHSIIGAGMVRPPMACFHGALRAFAAKYALE
;
A
#
# COMPACT_ATOMS: atom_id res chain seq x y z
N ARG A 1 -14.98 14.96 10.65
CA ARG A 1 -14.20 16.10 11.22
C ARG A 1 -14.55 16.37 12.68
N ASP A 2 -15.82 16.54 13.05
CA ASP A 2 -16.16 17.12 14.37
C ASP A 2 -16.35 16.11 15.51
N VAL A 3 -16.56 14.83 15.20
CA VAL A 3 -16.80 13.78 16.20
C VAL A 3 -15.66 12.77 16.24
N TRP A 4 -15.47 11.99 15.16
CA TRP A 4 -14.53 10.87 15.14
C TRP A 4 -13.06 11.30 15.29
N ALA A 5 -12.62 12.29 14.51
CA ALA A 5 -11.23 12.75 14.54
C ALA A 5 -10.82 13.36 15.90
N PRO A 6 -11.61 14.25 16.55
CA PRO A 6 -11.32 14.75 17.89
C PRO A 6 -11.36 13.65 18.96
N SER A 7 -12.23 12.65 18.81
CA SER A 7 -12.33 11.51 19.75
C SER A 7 -11.09 10.62 19.66
N LEU A 8 -10.73 10.18 18.46
CA LEU A 8 -9.49 9.43 18.20
C LEU A 8 -8.26 10.23 18.64
N GLY A 9 -8.19 11.52 18.27
CA GLY A 9 -7.09 12.39 18.63
C GLY A 9 -6.91 12.57 20.14
N ARG A 10 -8.01 12.61 20.92
CA ARG A 10 -7.95 12.63 22.38
C ARG A 10 -7.35 11.34 22.93
N GLY A 11 -7.83 10.19 22.48
CA GLY A 11 -7.31 8.89 22.89
C GLY A 11 -5.82 8.71 22.57
N VAL A 12 -5.42 9.04 21.32
CA VAL A 12 -4.01 8.92 20.89
C VAL A 12 -3.09 9.82 21.72
N ARG A 13 -3.49 11.06 22.00
CA ARG A 13 -2.70 11.97 22.84
C ARG A 13 -2.62 11.51 24.30
N HIS A 14 -3.71 10.98 24.84
CA HIS A 14 -3.76 10.45 26.20
C HIS A 14 -2.77 9.29 26.39
N MET A 15 -2.69 8.38 25.42
CA MET A 15 -1.74 7.26 25.48
C MET A 15 -0.30 7.61 25.05
N GLY A 16 -0.01 8.86 24.69
CA GLY A 16 1.33 9.30 24.25
C GLY A 16 1.70 8.89 22.82
N GLY A 17 0.72 8.47 22.01
CA GLY A 17 0.93 7.94 20.67
C GLY A 17 0.68 6.43 20.56
N LEU A 18 0.42 5.95 19.34
CA LEU A 18 0.20 4.55 19.03
C LEU A 18 1.22 4.08 17.99
N SER A 19 2.05 3.09 18.33
CA SER A 19 2.97 2.48 17.38
C SER A 19 2.20 1.60 16.39
N LEU A 20 2.30 1.92 15.10
CA LEU A 20 1.58 1.20 14.04
C LEU A 20 2.34 -0.04 13.55
N LYS A 21 3.67 -0.07 13.65
CA LYS A 21 4.51 -1.20 13.19
C LYS A 21 4.09 -2.55 13.80
N PRO A 22 3.83 -2.68 15.13
CA PRO A 22 3.35 -3.94 15.71
C PRO A 22 1.96 -4.35 15.22
N ILE A 23 1.08 -3.39 14.92
CA ILE A 23 -0.26 -3.66 14.38
C ILE A 23 -0.14 -4.24 12.97
N ILE A 24 0.65 -3.57 12.13
CA ILE A 24 0.95 -3.96 10.74
C ILE A 24 1.57 -5.37 10.71
N ALA A 25 2.63 -5.60 11.48
CA ALA A 25 3.31 -6.89 11.52
C ALA A 25 2.37 -8.03 11.93
N LYS A 26 1.49 -7.80 12.91
CA LYS A 26 0.49 -8.79 13.33
C LYS A 26 -0.60 -8.98 12.28
N ALA A 27 -1.07 -7.91 11.64
CA ALA A 27 -2.12 -7.96 10.64
C ALA A 27 -1.71 -8.77 9.40
N LEU A 28 -0.48 -8.62 8.93
CA LEU A 28 0.06 -9.43 7.82
C LEU A 28 0.03 -10.94 8.13
N GLN A 29 0.21 -11.31 9.40
CA GLN A 29 0.09 -12.72 9.84
C GLN A 29 -1.37 -13.17 10.06
N MET A 30 -2.33 -12.25 9.99
CA MET A 30 -3.76 -12.50 10.15
C MET A 30 -4.52 -12.44 8.82
N GLY A 31 -3.81 -12.45 7.68
CA GLY A 31 -4.42 -12.50 6.36
C GLY A 31 -4.76 -11.14 5.76
N ASP A 32 -4.20 -10.05 6.28
CA ASP A 32 -4.20 -8.76 5.62
C ASP A 32 -2.99 -8.62 4.69
N GLU A 33 -3.11 -7.78 3.65
CA GLU A 33 -1.97 -7.28 2.88
C GLU A 33 -1.76 -5.75 3.03
N LEU A 34 -2.73 -5.07 3.67
CA LEU A 34 -2.72 -3.65 4.06
C LEU A 34 -3.04 -2.60 2.98
N HIS A 35 -3.45 -3.02 1.79
CA HIS A 35 -3.95 -2.16 0.70
C HIS A 35 -5.46 -2.31 0.51
N ASN A 36 -5.96 -3.44 -0.02
CA ASN A 36 -7.40 -3.68 -0.23
C ASN A 36 -8.07 -4.46 0.91
N ARG A 37 -7.28 -5.13 1.74
CA ARG A 37 -7.68 -5.92 2.90
C ARG A 37 -6.82 -5.56 4.10
N PRO A 38 -7.18 -4.49 4.84
CA PRO A 38 -6.57 -4.13 6.12
C PRO A 38 -7.52 -4.43 7.30
N ASN A 39 -8.30 -5.52 7.23
CA ASN A 39 -9.40 -5.81 8.15
C ASN A 39 -8.90 -6.17 9.56
N ALA A 40 -7.86 -7.01 9.64
CA ALA A 40 -7.24 -7.36 10.91
C ALA A 40 -6.59 -6.13 11.56
N ALA A 41 -5.90 -5.30 10.77
CA ALA A 41 -5.29 -4.07 11.24
C ALA A 41 -6.34 -3.07 11.76
N SER A 42 -7.45 -2.88 11.03
CA SER A 42 -8.60 -2.07 11.46
C SER A 42 -9.16 -2.56 12.80
N SER A 43 -9.33 -3.88 12.97
CA SER A 43 -9.83 -4.49 14.20
C SER A 43 -8.88 -4.31 15.39
N ILE A 44 -7.57 -4.53 15.18
CA ILE A 44 -6.55 -4.33 16.21
C ILE A 44 -6.48 -2.86 16.62
N PHE A 45 -6.52 -1.94 15.65
CA PHE A 45 -6.56 -0.50 15.90
C PHE A 45 -7.78 -0.09 16.71
N ALA A 46 -8.98 -0.58 16.34
CA ALA A 46 -10.20 -0.30 17.09
C ALA A 46 -10.10 -0.77 18.55
N GLY A 47 -9.56 -1.98 18.78
CA GLY A 47 -9.30 -2.49 20.12
C GLY A 47 -8.28 -1.65 20.90
N ALA A 48 -7.20 -1.22 20.25
CA ALA A 48 -6.17 -0.39 20.87
C ALA A 48 -6.68 1.01 21.26
N MET A 49 -7.68 1.55 20.54
CA MET A 49 -8.23 2.88 20.79
C MET A 49 -9.32 2.93 21.86
N GLY A 50 -9.96 1.80 22.19
CA GLY A 50 -11.10 1.75 23.11
C GLY A 50 -10.81 2.34 24.49
N VAL A 51 -9.87 1.76 25.23
CA VAL A 51 -9.51 2.21 26.58
C VAL A 51 -8.94 3.63 26.59
N PRO A 52 -7.98 4.00 25.72
CA PRO A 52 -7.44 5.37 25.71
C PRO A 52 -8.50 6.46 25.48
N MET A 53 -9.51 6.22 24.65
CA MET A 53 -10.59 7.20 24.45
C MET A 53 -11.49 7.33 25.69
N ILE A 54 -11.74 6.24 26.41
CA ILE A 54 -12.50 6.25 27.68
C ILE A 54 -11.75 7.05 28.74
N GLU A 55 -10.47 6.73 28.95
CA GLU A 55 -9.64 7.40 29.96
C GLU A 55 -9.39 8.88 29.62
N ALA A 56 -9.34 9.24 28.34
CA ALA A 56 -9.25 10.62 27.88
C ALA A 56 -10.55 11.44 28.07
N GLY A 57 -11.60 10.84 28.65
CA GLY A 57 -12.86 11.51 28.93
C GLY A 57 -13.67 11.87 27.67
N VAL A 58 -13.56 11.09 26.59
CA VAL A 58 -14.41 11.29 25.41
C VAL A 58 -15.88 11.07 25.82
N PRO A 59 -16.80 12.02 25.52
CA PRO A 59 -18.22 11.88 25.88
C PRO A 59 -18.81 10.57 25.34
N THR A 60 -19.63 9.88 26.14
CA THR A 60 -20.18 8.55 25.78
C THR A 60 -20.81 8.52 24.39
N LYS A 61 -21.57 9.57 24.02
CA LYS A 61 -22.18 9.69 22.67
C LYS A 61 -21.13 9.65 21.55
N ASP A 62 -20.06 10.44 21.70
CA ASP A 62 -18.99 10.56 20.70
C ASP A 62 -18.11 9.31 20.70
N LEU A 63 -17.86 8.73 21.87
CA LEU A 63 -17.15 7.47 22.05
C LEU A 63 -17.85 6.34 21.31
N THR A 64 -19.15 6.13 21.58
CA THR A 64 -19.94 5.07 20.91
C THR A 64 -20.00 5.30 19.41
N SER A 65 -20.25 6.54 18.95
CA SER A 65 -20.25 6.85 17.52
C SER A 65 -18.90 6.55 16.85
N THR A 66 -17.80 6.90 17.52
CA THR A 66 -16.44 6.67 17.00
C THR A 66 -16.09 5.20 16.99
N LEU A 67 -16.38 4.46 18.07
CA LEU A 67 -16.13 3.02 18.15
C LEU A 67 -16.94 2.25 17.09
N SER A 68 -18.22 2.57 16.92
CA SER A 68 -19.06 1.99 15.87
C SER A 68 -18.49 2.24 14.48
N TYR A 69 -18.00 3.45 14.20
CA TYR A 69 -17.37 3.77 12.92
C TYR A 69 -16.08 2.97 12.69
N ILE A 70 -15.13 3.00 13.63
CA ILE A 70 -13.83 2.36 13.43
C ILE A 70 -13.88 0.84 13.46
N SER A 71 -14.91 0.26 14.09
CA SER A 71 -15.10 -1.20 14.13
C SER A 71 -15.88 -1.73 12.93
N GLY A 72 -16.59 -0.86 12.21
CA GLY A 72 -17.46 -1.23 11.08
C GLY A 72 -16.94 -0.82 9.71
N HIS A 73 -15.75 -0.20 9.63
CA HIS A 73 -15.19 0.31 8.37
C HIS A 73 -13.95 -0.50 7.97
N ASP A 74 -14.12 -1.43 7.04
CA ASP A 74 -13.09 -2.39 6.64
C ASP A 74 -11.80 -1.73 6.14
N LEU A 75 -11.90 -0.62 5.39
CA LEU A 75 -10.77 0.13 4.84
C LEU A 75 -10.20 1.22 5.78
N LEU A 76 -10.61 1.29 7.05
CA LEU A 76 -10.18 2.38 7.94
C LEU A 76 -8.65 2.46 8.04
N PHE A 77 -8.00 1.31 8.21
CA PHE A 77 -6.57 1.24 8.45
C PHE A 77 -5.73 1.50 7.20
N LEU A 78 -6.30 1.49 5.99
CA LEU A 78 -5.55 1.81 4.75
C LEU A 78 -4.86 3.18 4.84
N GLY A 79 -5.55 4.21 5.33
CA GLY A 79 -4.94 5.53 5.50
C GLY A 79 -3.77 5.54 6.49
N LEU A 80 -3.87 4.74 7.56
CA LEU A 80 -2.80 4.59 8.56
C LEU A 80 -1.63 3.75 8.01
N ALA A 81 -1.91 2.73 7.20
CA ALA A 81 -0.92 1.95 6.49
C ALA A 81 -0.16 2.85 5.50
N MET A 82 -0.86 3.60 4.64
CA MET A 82 -0.24 4.55 3.72
C MET A 82 0.65 5.58 4.43
N ALA A 83 0.19 6.17 5.53
CA ALA A 83 1.00 7.10 6.31
C ALA A 83 2.24 6.44 6.92
N SER A 84 2.11 5.20 7.42
CA SER A 84 3.23 4.41 7.94
C SER A 84 4.24 4.05 6.85
N ALA A 85 3.75 3.62 5.69
CA ALA A 85 4.54 3.30 4.52
C ALA A 85 5.31 4.52 4.03
N LYS A 86 4.63 5.67 3.89
CA LYS A 86 5.25 6.92 3.49
C LYS A 86 6.34 7.37 4.46
N SER A 87 6.07 7.30 5.77
CA SER A 87 7.05 7.61 6.81
C SER A 87 8.30 6.72 6.72
N ALA A 88 8.12 5.40 6.49
CA ALA A 88 9.23 4.47 6.30
C ALA A 88 10.01 4.74 4.99
N ALA A 89 9.30 4.95 3.88
CA ALA A 89 9.91 5.22 2.58
C ALA A 89 10.67 6.56 2.55
N ASP A 90 10.18 7.57 3.27
CA ASP A 90 10.85 8.87 3.38
C ASP A 90 12.18 8.81 4.12
N ALA A 91 12.31 7.90 5.10
CA ALA A 91 13.60 7.65 5.76
C ALA A 91 14.67 7.07 4.81
N ALA A 92 14.25 6.51 3.67
CA ALA A 92 15.13 5.99 2.63
C ALA A 92 15.39 6.98 1.48
N ARG A 93 14.93 8.24 1.56
CA ARG A 93 15.14 9.26 0.51
C ARG A 93 16.49 9.95 0.64
N GLY A 94 17.03 10.41 -0.50
CA GLY A 94 18.24 11.23 -0.54
C GLY A 94 19.52 10.47 -0.24
N ILE A 95 19.51 9.14 -0.33
CA ILE A 95 20.72 8.33 -0.17
C ILE A 95 21.47 8.34 -1.51
N GLU A 96 22.68 8.89 -1.49
CA GLU A 96 23.55 8.94 -2.67
C GLU A 96 23.80 7.53 -3.23
N TYR A 97 23.83 7.41 -4.55
CA TYR A 97 23.96 6.14 -5.28
C TYR A 97 22.86 5.09 -5.04
N SER A 98 21.78 5.43 -4.32
CA SER A 98 20.67 4.50 -4.11
C SER A 98 19.72 4.49 -5.30
N THR A 99 19.48 3.28 -5.85
CA THR A 99 18.55 2.99 -6.95
C THR A 99 17.18 2.54 -6.45
N VAL A 100 16.92 2.66 -5.14
CA VAL A 100 15.67 2.23 -4.52
C VAL A 100 14.54 3.23 -4.79
N VAL A 101 13.40 2.72 -5.23
CA VAL A 101 12.15 3.48 -5.34
C VAL A 101 11.63 3.83 -3.94
N THR A 102 11.32 5.10 -3.73
CA THR A 102 10.85 5.67 -2.45
C THR A 102 9.43 6.25 -2.53
N ALA A 103 8.82 6.24 -3.71
CA ALA A 103 7.38 6.44 -3.86
C ALA A 103 6.91 5.84 -5.19
N MET A 104 5.73 5.22 -5.16
CA MET A 104 4.89 4.97 -6.32
C MET A 104 3.54 5.62 -6.06
N ALA A 105 3.03 6.39 -7.03
CA ALA A 105 1.76 7.10 -6.93
C ALA A 105 1.16 7.31 -8.31
N ARG A 106 -0.15 7.57 -8.36
CA ARG A 106 -0.88 7.78 -9.61
C ARG A 106 -2.08 8.68 -9.41
N ASN A 107 -2.50 9.36 -10.47
CA ASN A 107 -3.57 10.37 -10.39
C ASN A 107 -4.73 10.12 -11.37
N GLY A 108 -4.85 8.91 -11.94
CA GLY A 108 -5.85 8.58 -12.96
C GLY A 108 -5.49 9.06 -14.37
N TYR A 109 -4.35 9.72 -14.54
CA TYR A 109 -3.83 10.17 -15.84
C TYR A 109 -2.38 9.72 -16.05
N GLU A 110 -1.53 9.90 -15.03
CA GLU A 110 -0.15 9.45 -15.00
C GLU A 110 0.11 8.57 -13.76
N PHE A 111 1.00 7.59 -13.95
CA PHE A 111 1.72 6.91 -12.90
C PHE A 111 3.09 7.56 -12.74
N GLY A 112 3.57 7.70 -11.51
CA GLY A 112 4.87 8.28 -11.21
C GLY A 112 5.65 7.49 -10.16
N ILE A 113 6.98 7.46 -10.32
CA ILE A 113 7.90 6.97 -9.29
C ILE A 113 8.90 8.04 -8.85
N ASN A 114 9.34 7.92 -7.60
CA ASN A 114 10.50 8.64 -7.07
C ASN A 114 11.59 7.66 -6.63
N VAL A 115 12.85 8.01 -6.83
CA VAL A 115 14.00 7.17 -6.50
C VAL A 115 14.93 7.92 -5.55
N SER A 116 15.43 7.20 -4.55
CA SER A 116 16.21 7.74 -3.43
C SER A 116 17.36 8.66 -3.88
N GLY A 117 18.19 8.19 -4.82
CA GLY A 117 19.37 8.91 -5.29
C GLY A 117 19.11 10.02 -6.32
N LEU A 118 17.86 10.37 -6.63
CA LEU A 118 17.47 11.29 -7.72
C LEU A 118 16.74 12.56 -7.25
N ASP A 119 17.11 13.09 -6.09
CA ASP A 119 16.77 14.46 -5.62
C ASP A 119 15.27 14.82 -5.66
N GLY A 120 14.39 13.84 -5.49
CA GLY A 120 12.94 14.08 -5.50
C GLY A 120 12.32 14.22 -6.89
N GLN A 121 13.07 13.99 -7.98
CA GLN A 121 12.53 13.98 -9.34
C GLN A 121 11.45 12.89 -9.51
N TRP A 122 10.39 13.23 -10.24
CA TRP A 122 9.35 12.29 -10.65
C TRP A 122 9.60 11.78 -12.06
N PHE A 123 9.42 10.48 -12.25
CA PHE A 123 9.47 9.83 -13.55
C PHE A 123 8.08 9.29 -13.85
N THR A 124 7.41 9.88 -14.84
CA THR A 124 6.00 9.62 -15.13
C THR A 124 5.78 8.96 -16.48
N ALA A 125 4.65 8.28 -16.59
CA ALA A 125 4.10 7.72 -17.82
C ALA A 125 2.57 7.59 -17.67
N PRO A 126 1.79 7.39 -18.75
CA PRO A 126 0.34 7.25 -18.66
C PRO A 126 -0.08 6.18 -17.65
N ALA A 127 -1.08 6.51 -16.82
CA ALA A 127 -1.63 5.58 -15.85
C ALA A 127 -2.26 4.37 -16.57
N PRO A 128 -1.96 3.13 -16.15
CA PRO A 128 -2.51 1.93 -16.75
C PRO A 128 -3.98 1.73 -16.39
N ALA A 129 -4.70 0.96 -17.21
CA ALA A 129 -5.98 0.37 -16.80
C ALA A 129 -5.74 -0.76 -15.80
N ILE A 130 -6.72 -1.02 -14.95
CA ILE A 130 -6.65 -2.08 -13.93
C ILE A 130 -7.30 -3.34 -14.49
N ASP A 131 -6.59 -4.46 -14.43
CA ASP A 131 -7.10 -5.77 -14.81
C ASP A 131 -7.75 -6.44 -13.59
N GLY A 132 -9.05 -6.70 -13.62
CA GLY A 132 -9.75 -7.13 -12.42
C GLY A 132 -11.22 -7.50 -12.58
N LEU A 133 -11.84 -7.75 -11.43
CA LEU A 133 -13.23 -8.12 -11.30
C LEU A 133 -14.10 -6.90 -11.02
N TYR A 134 -15.29 -6.87 -11.62
CA TYR A 134 -16.26 -5.79 -11.48
C TYR A 134 -17.42 -6.22 -10.58
N LEU A 135 -17.93 -5.27 -9.79
CA LEU A 135 -19.13 -5.46 -8.99
C LEU A 135 -20.36 -5.61 -9.91
N PRO A 136 -21.43 -6.31 -9.46
CA PRO A 136 -22.64 -6.48 -10.25
C PRO A 136 -23.21 -5.15 -10.77
N GLY A 137 -23.38 -5.05 -12.09
CA GLY A 137 -23.89 -3.85 -12.76
C GLY A 137 -22.83 -2.95 -13.40
N TYR A 138 -21.54 -3.24 -13.20
CA TYR A 138 -20.42 -2.53 -13.85
C TYR A 138 -19.61 -3.46 -14.76
N GLY A 139 -18.83 -2.88 -15.67
CA GLY A 139 -17.86 -3.58 -16.50
C GLY A 139 -16.65 -2.73 -16.89
N GLU A 140 -15.79 -3.27 -17.75
CA GLU A 140 -14.51 -2.65 -18.14
C GLU A 140 -14.64 -1.22 -18.66
N GLY A 141 -15.70 -0.93 -19.41
CA GLY A 141 -15.96 0.41 -19.96
C GLY A 141 -16.26 1.49 -18.93
N ASP A 142 -16.55 1.12 -17.68
CA ASP A 142 -16.87 2.03 -16.58
C ASP A 142 -15.64 2.42 -15.76
N GLY A 143 -14.58 1.61 -15.82
CA GLY A 143 -13.33 1.80 -15.07
C GLY A 143 -12.55 3.05 -15.49
N GLY A 144 -12.09 3.80 -14.50
CA GLY A 144 -11.02 4.78 -14.68
C GLY A 144 -9.64 4.12 -14.72
N PHE A 145 -8.62 4.89 -15.08
CA PHE A 145 -7.23 4.46 -14.94
C PHE A 145 -6.78 4.49 -13.48
N ASP A 146 -5.69 3.79 -13.18
CA ASP A 146 -5.16 3.64 -11.83
C ASP A 146 -4.92 5.00 -11.14
N MET A 147 -5.40 5.13 -9.89
CA MET A 147 -5.47 6.39 -9.18
C MET A 147 -5.28 6.23 -7.66
N GLY A 148 -4.53 7.16 -7.07
CA GLY A 148 -4.29 7.31 -5.64
C GLY A 148 -2.81 7.24 -5.26
N ASP A 149 -2.52 7.54 -4.00
CA ASP A 149 -1.18 7.37 -3.42
C ASP A 149 -0.99 6.00 -2.75
N SER A 150 -2.01 5.15 -2.77
CA SER A 150 -2.03 3.89 -2.04
C SER A 150 -0.93 2.91 -2.47
N ALA A 151 -0.43 2.98 -3.71
CA ALA A 151 0.76 2.24 -4.18
C ALA A 151 2.05 2.47 -3.35
N ILE A 152 2.02 3.42 -2.41
CA ILE A 152 3.05 3.54 -1.36
C ILE A 152 3.12 2.30 -0.47
N THR A 153 2.05 1.51 -0.32
CA THR A 153 2.05 0.25 0.43
C THR A 153 2.98 -0.78 -0.20
N GLU A 154 2.92 -0.95 -1.51
CA GLU A 154 3.79 -1.84 -2.29
C GLU A 154 5.21 -1.32 -2.35
N THR A 155 5.37 0.01 -2.33
CA THR A 155 6.71 0.63 -2.27
C THR A 155 7.51 0.14 -1.05
N VAL A 156 6.82 -0.17 0.06
CA VAL A 156 7.43 -0.71 1.29
C VAL A 156 7.22 -2.22 1.48
N GLY A 157 6.77 -2.93 0.44
CA GLY A 157 6.62 -4.38 0.46
C GLY A 157 5.34 -4.91 1.12
N TRP A 158 4.31 -4.10 1.27
CA TRP A 158 2.95 -4.56 1.61
C TRP A 158 2.12 -4.69 0.33
N GLY A 159 0.79 -4.64 0.39
CA GLY A 159 0.00 -4.67 -0.84
C GLY A 159 0.20 -5.97 -1.62
N GLY A 160 0.30 -5.84 -2.94
CA GLY A 160 0.53 -6.94 -3.86
C GLY A 160 1.79 -7.75 -3.56
N PHE A 161 2.78 -7.15 -2.88
CA PHE A 161 4.01 -7.84 -2.48
C PHE A 161 3.77 -8.83 -1.34
N ALA A 162 2.75 -8.59 -0.51
CA ALA A 162 2.34 -9.46 0.59
C ALA A 162 1.13 -10.35 0.26
N LEU A 163 0.66 -10.35 -0.99
CA LEU A 163 -0.57 -11.04 -1.41
C LEU A 163 -0.57 -12.55 -1.10
N GLY A 164 0.58 -13.21 -1.13
CA GLY A 164 0.72 -14.62 -0.73
C GLY A 164 0.31 -14.90 0.73
N GLY A 165 0.28 -13.87 1.59
CA GLY A 165 -0.24 -13.94 2.96
C GLY A 165 -1.73 -13.65 3.10
N ALA A 166 -2.39 -13.13 2.05
CA ALA A 166 -3.76 -12.62 2.10
C ALA A 166 -4.70 -13.32 1.08
N PRO A 167 -4.81 -14.67 1.08
CA PRO A 167 -5.61 -15.40 0.08
C PRO A 167 -7.10 -15.04 0.10
N GLY A 168 -7.61 -14.48 1.21
CA GLY A 168 -8.98 -14.00 1.30
C GLY A 168 -9.30 -12.78 0.41
N LEU A 169 -8.28 -12.12 -0.16
CA LEU A 169 -8.46 -11.01 -1.11
C LEU A 169 -8.75 -11.50 -2.54
N LEU A 170 -8.40 -12.75 -2.88
CA LEU A 170 -8.52 -13.28 -4.24
C LEU A 170 -9.98 -13.34 -4.76
N SER A 171 -10.96 -13.37 -3.86
CA SER A 171 -12.37 -13.24 -4.26
C SER A 171 -12.74 -11.84 -4.79
N LEU A 172 -11.92 -10.84 -4.51
CA LEU A 172 -12.11 -9.45 -4.92
C LEU A 172 -11.22 -9.06 -6.10
N VAL A 173 -9.94 -9.47 -6.07
CA VAL A 173 -8.95 -9.10 -7.11
C VAL A 173 -8.76 -10.17 -8.19
N GLY A 174 -9.34 -11.36 -8.01
CA GLY A 174 -9.15 -12.51 -8.89
C GLY A 174 -7.88 -13.30 -8.58
N GLY A 175 -7.65 -14.36 -9.36
CA GLY A 175 -6.49 -15.25 -9.24
C GLY A 175 -6.65 -16.40 -8.25
N THR A 176 -5.57 -17.14 -8.06
CA THR A 176 -5.48 -18.36 -7.24
C THR A 176 -4.47 -18.20 -6.09
N PRO A 177 -4.57 -19.00 -5.02
CA PRO A 177 -3.59 -18.97 -3.93
C PRO A 177 -2.16 -19.22 -4.40
N GLU A 178 -1.96 -20.06 -5.41
CA GLU A 178 -0.63 -20.33 -5.98
C GLU A 178 -0.08 -19.10 -6.73
N GLU A 179 -0.92 -18.42 -7.52
CA GLU A 179 -0.54 -17.16 -8.17
C GLU A 179 -0.19 -16.08 -7.14
N ALA A 180 -0.95 -15.96 -6.06
CA ALA A 180 -0.68 -15.03 -4.97
C ALA A 180 0.72 -15.27 -4.34
N LEU A 181 1.06 -16.54 -4.06
CA LEU A 181 2.38 -16.90 -3.56
C LEU A 181 3.47 -16.59 -4.58
N ASN A 182 3.20 -16.83 -5.86
CA ASN A 182 4.15 -16.55 -6.94
C ASN A 182 4.39 -15.05 -7.13
N TYR A 183 3.37 -14.20 -7.00
CA TYR A 183 3.55 -12.73 -6.99
C TYR A 183 4.49 -12.29 -5.87
N SER A 184 4.25 -12.75 -4.63
CA SER A 184 5.14 -12.41 -3.50
C SER A 184 6.58 -12.90 -3.70
N ARG A 185 6.79 -14.03 -4.38
CA ARG A 185 8.14 -14.54 -4.72
C ARG A 185 8.79 -13.73 -5.85
N GLU A 186 8.04 -13.43 -6.91
CA GLU A 186 8.50 -12.65 -8.06
C GLU A 186 9.01 -11.26 -7.62
N MET A 187 8.35 -10.64 -6.65
CA MET A 187 8.79 -9.33 -6.12
C MET A 187 10.17 -9.36 -5.46
N ARG A 188 10.67 -10.54 -5.06
CA ARG A 188 12.04 -10.71 -4.53
C ARG A 188 13.10 -10.50 -5.62
N GLU A 189 12.76 -10.71 -6.89
CA GLU A 189 13.67 -10.53 -8.03
C GLU A 189 14.00 -9.06 -8.28
N ILE A 190 13.05 -8.16 -7.96
CA ILE A 190 13.18 -6.72 -8.22
C ILE A 190 13.52 -5.90 -6.98
N THR A 191 13.67 -6.53 -5.82
CA THR A 191 13.90 -5.83 -4.54
C THR A 191 15.29 -6.08 -3.97
N THR A 192 15.74 -5.21 -3.08
CA THR A 192 17.08 -5.29 -2.45
C THR A 192 17.20 -6.35 -1.36
N GLY A 193 16.09 -6.74 -0.72
CA GLY A 193 16.10 -7.75 0.33
C GLY A 193 14.70 -8.08 0.88
N LEU A 194 14.67 -8.81 1.98
CA LEU A 194 13.45 -9.15 2.71
C LEU A 194 13.38 -8.39 4.04
N SER A 195 12.20 -7.95 4.43
CA SER A 195 11.97 -7.28 5.71
C SER A 195 12.15 -8.26 6.88
N PRO A 196 12.94 -7.92 7.92
CA PRO A 196 13.00 -8.73 9.14
C PRO A 196 11.76 -8.58 10.03
N ASP A 197 10.90 -7.60 9.74
CA ASP A 197 9.79 -7.21 10.61
C ASP A 197 8.42 -7.68 10.12
N PHE A 198 8.29 -7.98 8.83
CA PHE A 198 7.03 -8.23 8.16
C PHE A 198 7.09 -9.59 7.48
N ALA A 199 6.66 -10.63 8.20
CA ALA A 199 6.71 -12.01 7.73
C ALA A 199 5.42 -12.46 7.05
N ILE A 200 5.55 -13.33 6.06
CA ILE A 200 4.43 -14.00 5.39
C ILE A 200 4.40 -15.47 5.85
N PRO A 201 3.45 -15.88 6.74
CA PRO A 201 3.43 -17.25 7.27
C PRO A 201 3.37 -18.35 6.22
N ALA A 202 2.65 -18.11 5.11
CA ALA A 202 2.51 -19.07 4.02
C ALA A 202 3.80 -19.27 3.18
N LEU A 203 4.81 -18.42 3.39
CA LEU A 203 6.14 -18.51 2.80
C LEU A 203 7.18 -18.77 3.90
N ASP A 204 6.89 -19.72 4.78
CA ASP A 204 7.78 -20.13 5.89
C ASP A 204 8.26 -18.96 6.77
N PHE A 205 7.39 -17.97 6.98
CA PHE A 205 7.68 -16.74 7.72
C PHE A 205 8.82 -15.89 7.13
N GLU A 206 9.14 -16.07 5.85
CA GLU A 206 10.03 -15.16 5.14
C GLU A 206 9.46 -13.73 5.12
N GLY A 207 10.37 -12.76 5.15
CA GLY A 207 10.03 -11.35 5.08
C GLY A 207 9.35 -10.96 3.77
N THR A 208 8.55 -9.90 3.79
CA THR A 208 8.07 -9.24 2.57
C THR A 208 9.26 -8.65 1.80
N ALA A 209 9.14 -8.62 0.46
CA ALA A 209 10.15 -8.06 -0.42
C ALA A 209 10.21 -6.52 -0.28
N VAL A 210 11.41 -5.95 -0.07
CA VAL A 210 11.57 -4.50 0.22
C VAL A 210 12.69 -3.82 -0.57
N GLY A 211 12.45 -2.55 -0.91
CA GLY A 211 13.38 -1.71 -1.65
C GLY A 211 13.43 -2.09 -3.12
N ILE A 212 12.42 -1.69 -3.88
CA ILE A 212 12.34 -1.92 -5.34
C ILE A 212 13.53 -1.22 -6.00
N ASP A 213 14.39 -1.97 -6.69
CA ASP A 213 15.59 -1.47 -7.35
C ASP A 213 15.33 -1.25 -8.84
N ILE A 214 15.42 -0.01 -9.31
CA ILE A 214 15.16 0.32 -10.72
C ILE A 214 16.07 -0.44 -11.70
N ARG A 215 17.28 -0.85 -11.28
CA ARG A 215 18.19 -1.66 -12.10
C ARG A 215 17.67 -3.08 -12.27
N LYS A 216 17.19 -3.69 -11.18
CA LYS A 216 16.65 -5.05 -11.19
C LYS A 216 15.35 -5.11 -12.01
N VAL A 217 14.48 -4.10 -11.87
CA VAL A 217 13.29 -3.96 -12.71
C VAL A 217 13.66 -3.89 -14.20
N ALA A 218 14.59 -3.00 -14.57
CA ALA A 218 15.00 -2.86 -15.97
C ALA A 218 15.72 -4.11 -16.52
N GLN A 219 16.53 -4.78 -15.69
CA GLN A 219 17.30 -5.97 -16.09
C GLN A 219 16.43 -7.22 -16.26
N SER A 220 15.49 -7.46 -15.34
CA SER A 220 14.62 -8.65 -15.36
C SER A 220 13.43 -8.48 -16.30
N GLY A 221 12.98 -7.25 -16.53
CA GLY A 221 11.71 -6.96 -17.20
C GLY A 221 10.49 -7.15 -16.30
N VAL A 222 10.68 -7.57 -15.04
CA VAL A 222 9.62 -7.73 -14.05
C VAL A 222 9.27 -6.36 -13.46
N LEU A 223 7.98 -6.03 -13.41
CA LEU A 223 7.46 -4.79 -12.85
C LEU A 223 6.84 -5.02 -11.47
N PRO A 224 6.82 -4.04 -10.55
CA PRO A 224 6.07 -4.15 -9.30
C PRO A 224 4.62 -4.57 -9.53
N ILE A 225 4.11 -5.49 -8.71
CA ILE A 225 2.70 -5.87 -8.71
C ILE A 225 1.96 -5.05 -7.65
N ILE A 226 0.81 -4.48 -8.02
CA ILE A 226 -0.04 -3.65 -7.16
C ILE A 226 -1.45 -4.22 -7.22
N ASP A 227 -2.06 -4.54 -6.09
CA ASP A 227 -3.50 -4.79 -6.01
C ASP A 227 -4.22 -3.46 -5.74
N THR A 228 -5.29 -3.14 -6.45
CA THR A 228 -5.95 -1.84 -6.31
C THR A 228 -7.45 -1.91 -6.57
N ALA A 229 -8.18 -1.05 -5.89
CA ALA A 229 -9.58 -0.73 -6.18
C ALA A 229 -9.73 -0.15 -7.59
N ILE A 230 -10.81 -0.52 -8.28
CA ILE A 230 -11.25 0.10 -9.53
C ILE A 230 -12.27 1.19 -9.18
N ALA A 231 -11.93 2.43 -9.50
CA ALA A 231 -12.84 3.56 -9.42
C ALA A 231 -13.57 3.74 -10.76
N HIS A 232 -14.81 4.22 -10.70
CA HIS A 232 -15.53 4.63 -11.89
C HIS A 232 -14.88 5.86 -12.53
N LYS A 233 -14.89 5.96 -13.86
CA LYS A 233 -14.31 7.11 -14.58
C LYS A 233 -15.09 8.41 -14.38
N GLU A 234 -16.40 8.32 -14.14
CA GLU A 234 -17.26 9.45 -13.80
C GLU A 234 -17.36 9.66 -12.27
N PRO A 235 -17.44 10.91 -11.80
CA PRO A 235 -17.50 11.23 -10.38
C PRO A 235 -18.80 10.79 -9.70
N GLY A 236 -18.74 10.57 -8.39
CA GLY A 236 -19.91 10.30 -7.54
C GLY A 236 -20.25 8.82 -7.36
N HIS A 237 -19.54 7.93 -8.04
CA HIS A 237 -19.63 6.49 -7.81
C HIS A 237 -18.65 6.04 -6.71
N SER A 238 -19.06 5.02 -5.95
CA SER A 238 -18.15 4.29 -5.06
C SER A 238 -17.17 3.42 -5.87
N ILE A 239 -16.34 2.65 -5.17
CA ILE A 239 -15.57 1.55 -5.77
C ILE A 239 -16.48 0.64 -6.60
N ILE A 240 -16.04 0.27 -7.81
CA ILE A 240 -16.81 -0.54 -8.77
C ILE A 240 -16.18 -1.91 -9.05
N GLY A 241 -15.02 -2.20 -8.48
CA GLY A 241 -14.28 -3.45 -8.66
C GLY A 241 -12.93 -3.39 -7.97
N ALA A 242 -12.12 -4.42 -8.15
CA ALA A 242 -10.72 -4.41 -7.79
C ALA A 242 -9.94 -5.35 -8.70
N GLY A 243 -8.63 -5.16 -8.76
CA GLY A 243 -7.78 -5.95 -9.63
C GLY A 243 -6.32 -5.74 -9.36
N MET A 244 -5.53 -6.20 -10.32
CA MET A 244 -4.09 -6.11 -10.33
C MET A 244 -3.64 -5.11 -11.39
N VAL A 245 -2.56 -4.41 -11.10
CA VAL A 245 -1.96 -3.46 -12.03
C VAL A 245 -0.44 -3.48 -11.87
N ARG A 246 0.26 -3.13 -12.95
CA ARG A 246 1.71 -2.94 -12.93
C ARG A 246 2.06 -1.54 -13.44
N PRO A 247 3.03 -0.85 -12.82
CA PRO A 247 3.44 0.47 -13.26
C PRO A 247 4.06 0.42 -14.66
N PRO A 248 3.98 1.50 -15.46
CA PRO A 248 4.58 1.50 -16.78
C PRO A 248 6.12 1.42 -16.71
N MET A 249 6.73 0.50 -17.48
CA MET A 249 8.19 0.33 -17.56
C MET A 249 8.94 1.64 -17.92
N ALA A 250 8.27 2.54 -18.65
CA ALA A 250 8.81 3.85 -19.00
C ALA A 250 9.24 4.68 -17.77
N CYS A 251 8.57 4.54 -16.62
CA CYS A 251 8.97 5.21 -15.38
C CYS A 251 10.37 4.77 -14.93
N PHE A 252 10.64 3.46 -14.96
CA PHE A 252 11.90 2.86 -14.54
C PHE A 252 13.03 3.13 -15.54
N HIS A 253 12.76 3.04 -16.83
CA HIS A 253 13.74 3.43 -17.86
C HIS A 253 14.12 4.92 -17.76
N GLY A 254 13.14 5.80 -17.53
CA GLY A 254 13.38 7.22 -17.31
C GLY A 254 14.28 7.47 -16.09
N ALA A 255 13.95 6.82 -14.96
CA ALA A 255 14.74 6.90 -13.74
C ALA A 255 16.17 6.38 -13.92
N LEU A 256 16.34 5.25 -14.61
CA LEU A 256 17.66 4.64 -14.82
C LEU A 256 18.57 5.52 -15.68
N ARG A 257 18.04 6.14 -16.74
CA ARG A 257 18.80 7.11 -17.56
C ARG A 257 19.23 8.33 -16.76
N ALA A 258 18.33 8.89 -15.95
CA ALA A 258 18.65 10.02 -15.09
C ALA A 258 19.69 9.67 -14.02
N PHE A 259 19.62 8.45 -13.48
CA PHE A 259 20.62 7.92 -12.56
C PHE A 259 22.00 7.79 -13.20
N ALA A 260 22.08 7.22 -14.40
CA ALA A 260 23.33 7.11 -15.14
C ALA A 260 23.96 8.48 -15.41
N ALA A 261 23.14 9.45 -15.86
CA ALA A 261 23.59 10.82 -16.12
C ALA A 261 24.08 11.54 -14.85
N LYS A 262 23.36 11.41 -13.71
CA LYS A 262 23.74 12.06 -12.45
C LYS A 262 25.08 11.55 -11.92
N TYR A 263 25.31 10.24 -11.99
CA TYR A 263 26.49 9.60 -11.38
C TYR A 263 27.62 9.32 -12.37
N ALA A 264 27.55 9.88 -13.58
CA ALA A 264 28.55 9.72 -14.64
C ALA A 264 28.87 8.24 -14.95
N LEU A 265 27.82 7.41 -14.98
CA LEU A 265 27.88 6.01 -15.34
C LEU A 265 27.48 5.88 -16.82
N GLU A 266 28.30 6.44 -17.72
CA GLU A 266 28.19 6.23 -19.17
C GLU A 266 28.94 4.96 -19.61
#